data_AF-A0A369SZV5-F1
#
_entry.id   AF-A0A369SZV5-F1
#
_cell.length_a   1.000
_cell.length_b   1.000
_cell.length_c   1.000
_cell.angle_alpha   90.00
_cell.angle_beta   90.00
_cell.angle_gamma   90.00
#
_symmetry.space_group_name_H-M   'P 1'
#
loop_
_entity.id
_entity.type
_entity.pdbx_description
1 polymer ?
#
loop_
_entity_poly.entity_id
_entity_poly.type
_entity_poly.pdbx_seq_one_letter_code
_entity_poly.pdbx_strand_id
1 'polypeptide(L)'
;MLPQHLRELEGKAIYIIREALATYRNPACLWSTGKDSTTLVYLVIQERPDIPVIHIDTGYKFPEIYEFRDRIAREWNLNLMIARNPDAT
;
A
#
# COMPACT_ATOMS: atom_id res chain seq x y z
N MET A 1 -9.76 4.10 -20.83
CA MET A 1 -8.79 5.21 -20.67
C MET A 1 -9.29 6.13 -19.55
N LEU A 2 -8.46 6.50 -18.58
CA LEU A 2 -8.89 7.36 -17.46
C LEU A 2 -9.35 8.75 -17.94
N PRO A 3 -10.39 9.38 -17.34
CA PRO A 3 -10.73 10.78 -17.56
C PRO A 3 -9.53 11.73 -17.38
N GLN A 4 -9.50 12.86 -18.10
CA GLN A 4 -8.38 13.82 -18.08
C GLN A 4 -8.02 14.27 -16.66
N HIS A 5 -9.01 14.65 -15.86
CA HIS A 5 -8.78 15.06 -14.47
C HIS A 5 -8.15 13.94 -13.61
N LEU A 6 -8.51 12.68 -13.82
CA LEU A 6 -7.92 11.55 -13.09
C LEU A 6 -6.47 11.29 -13.50
N ARG A 7 -6.12 11.49 -14.79
CA ARG A 7 -4.72 11.42 -15.24
C ARG A 7 -3.86 12.52 -14.60
N GLU A 8 -4.40 13.72 -14.44
CA GLU A 8 -3.69 14.81 -13.77
C GLU A 8 -3.45 14.52 -12.29
N LEU A 9 -4.44 13.95 -11.60
CA LEU A 9 -4.29 13.52 -10.20
C LEU A 9 -3.28 12.38 -10.07
N GLU A 10 -3.34 11.38 -10.94
CA GLU A 10 -2.38 10.28 -10.99
C GLU A 10 -0.94 10.79 -11.20
N GLY A 11 -0.73 11.70 -12.16
CA GLY A 11 0.57 12.32 -12.40
C GLY A 11 1.12 13.08 -11.19
N LYS A 12 0.27 13.84 -10.49
CA LYS A 12 0.64 14.53 -9.24
C LYS A 12 1.00 13.56 -8.12
N ALA A 13 0.24 12.47 -7.97
CA ALA A 13 0.51 11.44 -6.97
C ALA A 13 1.84 10.74 -7.24
N ILE A 14 2.10 10.32 -8.49
CA ILE A 14 3.36 9.69 -8.90
C ILE A 14 4.54 10.63 -8.65
N TYR A 15 4.41 11.92 -8.96
CA TYR A 15 5.43 12.92 -8.67
C TYR A 15 5.79 12.94 -7.17
N ILE A 16 4.80 13.04 -6.29
CA ILE A 16 5.01 13.05 -4.82
C ILE A 16 5.66 11.75 -4.35
N ILE A 17 5.21 10.61 -4.87
CA ILE A 17 5.77 9.30 -4.55
C ILE A 17 7.26 9.25 -4.92
N ARG A 18 7.62 9.65 -6.14
CA ARG A 18 9.02 9.66 -6.60
C ARG A 18 9.91 10.55 -5.74
N GLU A 19 9.44 11.75 -5.41
CA GLU A 19 10.16 12.67 -4.53
C GLU A 19 10.40 12.06 -3.14
N ALA A 20 9.39 11.42 -2.56
CA ALA A 20 9.54 10.73 -1.28
C ALA A 20 10.53 9.54 -1.37
N LEU A 21 10.43 8.72 -2.42
CA LEU A 21 11.32 7.57 -2.63
C LEU A 21 12.78 7.96 -2.88
N ALA A 22 13.02 9.15 -3.44
CA ALA A 22 14.35 9.72 -3.65
C ALA A 22 14.91 10.40 -2.39
N THR A 23 14.05 11.02 -1.58
CA THR A 23 14.46 11.80 -0.40
C THR A 23 14.82 10.93 0.80
N TYR A 24 14.04 9.87 1.06
CA TYR A 24 14.17 9.08 2.29
C TYR A 24 14.95 7.78 2.06
N ARG A 25 15.82 7.44 3.02
CA ARG A 25 16.70 6.25 2.93
C ARG A 25 15.94 4.92 3.03
N ASN A 26 14.96 4.83 3.94
CA ASN A 26 14.22 3.61 4.25
C ASN A 26 12.69 3.85 4.17
N PRO A 27 12.13 4.15 2.98
CA PRO A 27 10.70 4.38 2.85
C PRO A 27 9.92 3.06 2.93
N ALA A 28 8.70 3.13 3.47
CA ALA A 28 7.73 2.05 3.49
C ALA A 28 6.34 2.61 3.16
N CYS A 29 5.48 1.77 2.60
CA CYS A 29 4.09 2.12 2.30
C CYS A 29 3.15 1.52 3.35
N LEU A 30 2.38 2.35 4.05
CA LEU A 30 1.39 1.88 5.01
C LEU A 30 0.10 1.44 4.30
N TRP A 31 -0.39 0.24 4.61
CA TRP A 31 -1.57 -0.33 3.96
C TRP A 31 -2.60 -0.81 4.97
N SER A 32 -3.72 -0.08 5.05
CA SER A 32 -4.84 -0.40 5.92
C SER A 32 -5.88 -1.33 5.27
N THR A 33 -5.61 -1.87 4.08
CA THR A 33 -6.58 -2.64 3.25
C THR A 33 -7.84 -1.88 2.85
N GLY A 34 -7.88 -0.56 3.06
CA GLY A 34 -8.95 0.32 2.61
C GLY A 34 -8.73 0.82 1.17
N LYS A 35 -9.76 1.44 0.57
CA LYS A 35 -9.72 1.91 -0.83
C LYS A 35 -8.55 2.88 -1.12
N ASP A 36 -8.28 3.82 -0.23
CA ASP A 36 -7.28 4.88 -0.48
C ASP A 36 -5.87 4.32 -0.35
N SER A 37 -5.61 3.56 0.71
CA SER A 37 -4.31 2.94 0.94
C SER A 37 -4.01 1.83 -0.07
N THR A 38 -5.03 1.14 -0.59
CA THR A 38 -4.85 0.17 -1.68
C THR A 38 -4.50 0.85 -2.99
N THR A 39 -5.14 1.99 -3.30
CA THR A 39 -4.75 2.82 -4.45
C THR A 39 -3.32 3.31 -4.31
N LEU A 40 -2.93 3.77 -3.13
CA LEU A 40 -1.55 4.20 -2.85
C LEU A 40 -0.55 3.06 -3.06
N VAL A 41 -0.81 1.88 -2.48
CA VAL A 41 0.05 0.70 -2.67
C VAL A 41 0.23 0.40 -4.16
N TYR A 42 -0.87 0.37 -4.92
CA TYR A 42 -0.80 0.11 -6.36
C TYR A 42 0.12 1.10 -7.08
N LEU A 43 -0.04 2.41 -6.83
CA LEU A 43 0.82 3.44 -7.43
C LEU A 43 2.28 3.30 -7.01
N VAL A 44 2.53 3.02 -5.73
CA VAL A 44 3.88 2.93 -5.17
C VAL A 44 4.63 1.71 -5.72
N ILE A 45 3.99 0.56 -5.89
CA ILE A 45 4.65 -0.65 -6.43
C ILE A 45 4.95 -0.55 -7.92
N GLN A 46 4.28 0.33 -8.67
CA GLN A 46 4.70 0.64 -10.05
C GLN A 46 6.05 1.36 -10.09
N GLU A 47 6.37 2.12 -9.04
CA GLU A 47 7.61 2.92 -8.95
C GLU A 47 8.73 2.18 -8.20
N ARG A 48 8.40 1.38 -7.17
CA ARG A 48 9.34 0.54 -6.42
C ARG A 48 8.66 -0.76 -5.97
N PRO A 49 8.72 -1.83 -6.79
CA PRO A 49 8.03 -3.10 -6.51
C PRO A 49 8.39 -3.76 -5.17
N ASP A 50 9.66 -3.71 -4.78
CA ASP A 50 10.17 -4.39 -3.57
C ASP A 50 10.04 -3.57 -2.27
N ILE A 51 9.38 -2.40 -2.34
CA ILE A 51 9.21 -1.54 -1.16
C ILE A 51 8.45 -2.27 -0.05
N PRO A 52 8.88 -2.16 1.22
CA PRO A 52 8.12 -2.69 2.33
C PRO A 52 6.70 -2.11 2.36
N VAL A 53 5.69 -2.99 2.32
CA VAL A 53 4.29 -2.63 2.54
C VAL A 53 3.92 -3.08 3.94
N ILE A 54 3.59 -2.15 4.83
CA ILE A 54 3.33 -2.45 6.23
C ILE A 54 1.84 -2.44 6.51
N HIS A 55 1.33 -3.55 7.05
CA HIS A 55 -0.04 -3.67 7.53
C HIS A 55 -0.06 -3.84 9.05
N ILE A 56 -0.76 -2.96 9.75
CA ILE A 56 -1.03 -3.12 11.18
C ILE A 56 -2.27 -3.99 11.36
N ASP A 57 -2.07 -5.18 11.90
CA ASP A 57 -3.14 -6.10 12.26
C ASP A 57 -3.62 -5.83 13.69
N THR A 58 -4.90 -5.51 13.81
CA THR A 58 -5.56 -5.28 15.09
C THR A 58 -6.12 -6.57 15.68
N GLY A 59 -6.24 -7.65 14.91
CA GLY A 59 -6.91 -8.88 15.32
C GLY A 59 -8.44 -8.87 15.22
N TYR A 60 -9.05 -7.70 14.97
CA TYR A 60 -10.53 -7.52 15.02
C TYR A 60 -11.18 -7.22 13.66
N LYS A 61 -10.46 -7.41 12.54
CA LYS A 61 -11.02 -7.19 11.20
C LYS A 61 -11.89 -8.36 10.77
N PHE A 62 -12.84 -8.09 9.87
CA PHE A 62 -13.64 -9.13 9.24
C PHE A 62 -12.75 -10.14 8.49
N PRO A 63 -13.07 -11.45 8.50
CA PRO A 63 -12.32 -12.47 7.77
C PRO A 63 -12.04 -12.10 6.30
N GLU A 64 -13.03 -11.52 5.63
CA GLU A 64 -12.98 -11.09 4.23
C GLU A 64 -11.90 -10.03 3.97
N ILE A 65 -11.56 -9.22 4.98
CA ILE A 65 -10.47 -8.24 4.88
C ILE A 65 -9.11 -8.95 4.84
N TYR A 66 -8.94 -10.00 5.65
CA TYR A 66 -7.70 -10.79 5.62
C TYR A 66 -7.59 -11.57 4.31
N GLU A 67 -8.68 -12.17 3.84
CA GLU A 67 -8.71 -12.85 2.54
C GLU A 67 -8.35 -11.89 1.39
N PHE A 68 -8.92 -10.68 1.40
CA PHE A 68 -8.58 -9.64 0.43
C PHE A 68 -7.10 -9.26 0.51
N ARG A 69 -6.58 -9.00 1.72
CA ARG A 69 -5.17 -8.65 1.95
C ARG A 69 -4.25 -9.71 1.36
N ASP A 70 -4.46 -10.97 1.73
CA ASP A 70 -3.58 -12.07 1.38
C ASP A 70 -3.66 -12.41 -0.11
N ARG A 71 -4.84 -12.28 -0.71
CA ARG A 71 -5.02 -12.41 -2.15
C ARG A 71 -4.27 -11.33 -2.92
N ILE A 72 -4.47 -10.05 -2.57
CA ILE A 72 -3.81 -8.93 -3.26
C ILE A 72 -2.30 -8.97 -3.05
N ALA A 73 -1.83 -9.29 -1.85
CA ALA A 73 -0.40 -9.42 -1.57
C ALA A 73 0.27 -10.49 -2.45
N ARG A 74 -0.42 -11.60 -2.70
CA ARG A 74 0.06 -12.66 -3.59
C ARG A 74 -0.02 -12.25 -5.06
N GLU A 75 -1.15 -11.70 -5.51
CA GLU A 75 -1.36 -11.29 -6.90
C GLU A 75 -0.35 -10.22 -7.35
N TRP A 76 -0.01 -9.29 -6.45
CA TRP A 76 0.91 -8.19 -6.74
C TRP A 76 2.34 -8.45 -6.26
N ASN A 77 2.63 -9.64 -5.73
CA ASN A 77 3.93 -10.03 -5.17
C ASN A 77 4.50 -8.99 -4.18
N LEU A 78 3.68 -8.54 -3.24
CA LEU A 78 4.05 -7.50 -2.28
C LEU A 78 5.10 -8.01 -1.29
N ASN A 79 6.08 -7.16 -0.96
CA ASN A 79 6.91 -7.28 0.24
C ASN A 79 6.09 -6.88 1.48
N LEU A 80 5.08 -7.71 1.82
CA LEU A 80 4.13 -7.44 2.88
C LEU A 80 4.71 -7.78 4.26
N MET A 81 4.74 -6.79 5.14
CA MET A 81 5.10 -6.92 6.55
C MET A 81 3.86 -6.71 7.42
N ILE A 82 3.50 -7.72 8.21
CA ILE A 82 2.37 -7.65 9.14
C ILE A 82 2.93 -7.40 10.55
N ALA A 83 2.52 -6.29 11.15
CA ALA A 83 2.86 -5.98 12.53
C ALA A 83 1.60 -6.05 13.40
N ARG A 84 1.74 -6.65 14.59
CA ARG A 84 0.68 -6.81 15.57
C ARG A 84 1.23 -6.64 16.98
N ASN A 85 0.46 -5.99 17.85
CA ASN A 85 0.79 -5.95 19.28
C ASN A 85 0.18 -7.19 19.97
N PRO A 86 0.98 -8.10 20.54
CA PRO A 86 0.46 -9.27 21.25
C PRO A 86 -0.31 -8.91 22.53
N ASP A 87 -0.01 -7.75 23.15
CA ASP A 87 -0.63 -7.33 24.41
C ASP A 87 -2.01 -6.66 24.21
N ALA A 88 -2.38 -6.36 22.97
CA ALA A 88 -3.61 -5.64 22.62
C ALA A 88 -4.72 -6.56 22.08
N THR A 89 -4.60 -7.88 22.24
CA THR A 89 -5.60 -8.88 21.83
C THR A 89 -6.20 -9.60 23.02
#